data_AF-A0A534TQR1-F1
#
_entry.id   AF-A0A534TQR1-F1
#
_cell.length_a   1.000
_cell.length_b   1.000
_cell.length_c   1.000
_cell.angle_alpha   90.00
_cell.angle_beta   90.00
_cell.angle_gamma   90.00
#
_symmetry.space_group_name_H-M   'P 1'
#
loop_
_entity.id
_entity.type
_entity.pdbx_description
1 polymer ?
#
loop_
_entity_poly.entity_id
_entity_poly.type
_entity_poly.pdbx_seq_one_letter_code
_entity_poly.pdbx_strand_id
1 'polypeptide(L)'
;MALELKQSLRLSQQLVMTPQLQQAIKLLQLSRLELVDLIRSEMEQNPLLEEPQEGAETELNEAPPELVSTLNQSIEASELAPPAPEVAQPDLKARAEGDVKRDDIDWEQYLDNYQTQHTAPSGGGFSSEDLPSLESTLTRGENLTEHLMEQLRMVGLSPEEERIGGLIIGNLNRDGYLVVDPDLQPTVPAFEPDPAPADPDKPPEVPAVAPEALEALRREQESRKPKSECDPLLLLALEAGVSAATAEKVLKKIQRFDPIGCAARDLRECLLVQAKHYNSEGEGKDDPDAELLPAIIRKHLKSVESKKYPVIARDLQVSLDEVVAAIKLLSRLDPKPGRNYSGEEPQYITPDVYIHKIGDQYVTVLNDDGLSKLRISQHYRNALKNGASPQSKEYIQEKLRSAVWLIRSIHQRQRTIVKVTDSIIKFQRDFLDKGIAHLKPLILRDVAEDIGMHESTVSRVTTNKYVHTPQGIYELKFFFNSSIARANGGDDIASEAVKNQIKQIVSGEPGDKPYSDQKIVEILRSQNVDIARRTVAKYREVLGILPSSKRKRYF
;
A
#
# COMPACT_ATOMS: atom_id res chain seq x y z
N MET A 1 -41.52 9.34 -43.67
CA MET A 1 -41.33 7.88 -43.53
C MET A 1 -39.95 7.37 -43.95
N ALA A 2 -39.57 7.30 -45.24
CA ALA A 2 -38.25 6.73 -45.63
C ALA A 2 -37.04 7.61 -45.25
N LEU A 3 -37.21 8.94 -45.23
CA LEU A 3 -36.18 9.90 -44.80
C LEU A 3 -35.99 9.95 -43.27
N GLU A 4 -37.08 9.84 -42.50
CA GLU A 4 -37.02 9.79 -41.03
C GLU A 4 -36.39 8.48 -40.52
N LEU A 5 -36.71 7.34 -41.15
CA LEU A 5 -36.05 6.05 -40.84
C LEU A 5 -34.55 6.08 -41.18
N LYS A 6 -34.14 6.80 -42.23
CA LYS A 6 -32.72 6.97 -42.57
C LYS A 6 -31.99 7.89 -41.60
N GLN A 7 -32.69 8.84 -41.01
CA GLN A 7 -32.15 9.78 -40.02
C GLN A 7 -31.99 9.09 -38.66
N SER A 8 -32.94 8.24 -38.24
CA SER A 8 -32.83 7.43 -37.02
C SER A 8 -31.75 6.34 -37.12
N LEU A 9 -31.60 5.69 -38.28
CA LEU A 9 -30.55 4.68 -38.53
C LEU A 9 -29.12 5.27 -38.62
N ARG A 10 -28.99 6.57 -38.96
CA ARG A 10 -27.70 7.28 -38.87
C ARG A 10 -27.37 7.71 -37.44
N LEU A 11 -28.37 8.11 -36.66
CA LEU A 11 -28.19 8.42 -35.23
C LEU A 11 -27.81 7.18 -34.41
N SER A 12 -28.36 6.01 -34.73
CA SER A 12 -28.05 4.77 -33.98
C SER A 12 -26.67 4.17 -34.28
N GLN A 13 -26.01 4.55 -35.38
CA GLN A 13 -24.66 4.07 -35.74
C GLN A 13 -23.53 5.05 -35.40
N GLN A 14 -23.82 6.21 -34.80
CA GLN A 14 -22.83 7.24 -34.45
C GLN A 14 -22.54 7.37 -32.95
N LEU A 15 -22.98 6.44 -32.10
CA LEU A 15 -22.46 6.30 -30.73
C LEU A 15 -21.08 5.63 -30.74
N VAL A 16 -20.20 6.04 -31.66
CA VAL A 16 -18.77 5.85 -31.51
C VAL A 16 -18.35 6.77 -30.39
N MET A 17 -17.75 6.20 -29.35
CA MET A 17 -17.33 6.87 -28.13
C MET A 17 -16.60 8.18 -28.47
N THR A 18 -17.19 9.33 -28.17
CA THR A 18 -16.49 10.59 -28.34
C THR A 18 -15.39 10.67 -27.28
N PRO A 19 -14.25 11.35 -27.56
CA PRO A 19 -13.17 11.50 -26.58
C PRO A 19 -13.67 12.13 -25.28
N GLN A 20 -14.68 13.01 -25.36
CA GLN A 20 -15.35 13.58 -24.20
C GLN A 20 -16.05 12.51 -23.36
N LEU A 21 -16.77 11.55 -23.96
CA LEU A 21 -17.41 10.47 -23.20
C LEU A 21 -16.39 9.54 -22.53
N GLN A 22 -15.26 9.25 -23.19
CA GLN A 22 -14.14 8.53 -22.58
C GLN A 22 -13.60 9.26 -21.36
N GLN A 23 -13.38 10.56 -21.49
CA GLN A 23 -12.90 11.40 -20.40
C GLN A 23 -13.90 11.48 -19.24
N ALA A 24 -15.20 11.65 -19.50
CA ALA A 24 -16.24 11.66 -18.46
C ALA A 24 -16.27 10.36 -17.66
N ILE A 25 -16.20 9.22 -18.34
CA ILE A 25 -16.20 7.92 -17.68
C ILE A 25 -14.90 7.71 -16.89
N LYS A 26 -13.76 8.19 -17.40
CA LYS A 26 -12.48 8.16 -16.69
C LYS A 26 -12.56 8.99 -15.40
N LEU A 27 -13.13 10.20 -15.46
CA LEU A 27 -13.32 11.08 -14.30
C LEU A 27 -14.08 10.39 -13.15
N LEU A 28 -15.06 9.52 -13.44
CA LEU A 28 -15.79 8.77 -12.40
C LEU A 28 -14.88 7.82 -11.62
N GLN A 29 -13.87 7.23 -12.26
CA GLN A 29 -12.96 6.27 -11.63
C GLN A 29 -11.81 6.95 -10.88
N LEU A 30 -11.40 8.15 -11.31
CA LEU A 30 -10.24 8.84 -10.73
C LEU A 30 -10.38 9.00 -9.22
N SER A 31 -9.27 8.79 -8.50
CA SER A 31 -9.18 9.14 -7.08
C SER A 31 -9.28 10.66 -6.88
N ARG A 32 -9.49 11.10 -5.65
CA ARG A 32 -9.55 12.54 -5.35
C ARG A 32 -8.23 13.25 -5.70
N LEU A 33 -7.09 12.67 -5.36
CA LEU A 33 -5.77 13.23 -5.68
C LEU A 33 -5.59 13.35 -7.19
N GLU A 34 -5.92 12.29 -7.93
CA GLU A 34 -5.88 12.30 -9.40
C GLU A 34 -6.82 13.34 -10.01
N LEU A 35 -7.99 13.57 -9.41
CA LEU A 35 -8.92 14.61 -9.86
C LEU A 35 -8.33 16.00 -9.64
N VAL A 36 -7.70 16.25 -8.48
CA VAL A 36 -7.04 17.53 -8.19
C VAL A 36 -5.90 17.78 -9.16
N ASP A 37 -5.08 16.77 -9.43
CA ASP A 37 -3.97 16.88 -10.39
C ASP A 37 -4.48 17.15 -11.82
N LEU A 38 -5.58 16.47 -12.21
CA LEU A 38 -6.23 16.75 -13.50
C LEU A 38 -6.77 18.17 -13.56
N ILE A 39 -7.45 18.64 -12.52
CA ILE A 39 -7.97 20.02 -12.45
C ILE A 39 -6.83 21.03 -12.56
N ARG A 40 -5.72 20.81 -11.84
CA ARG A 40 -4.52 21.68 -11.93
C ARG A 40 -3.97 21.71 -13.35
N SER A 41 -3.78 20.56 -13.98
CA SER A 41 -3.29 20.48 -15.36
C SER A 41 -4.24 21.17 -16.37
N GLU A 42 -5.55 21.06 -16.17
CA GLU A 42 -6.54 21.72 -17.01
C GLU A 42 -6.59 23.23 -16.78
N MET A 43 -6.35 23.70 -15.55
CA MET A 43 -6.21 25.12 -15.25
C MET A 43 -4.97 25.74 -15.90
N GLU A 44 -3.84 25.02 -15.93
CA GLU A 44 -2.63 25.46 -16.63
C GLU A 44 -2.85 25.56 -18.15
N GLN A 45 -3.61 24.63 -18.72
CA GLN A 45 -3.90 24.59 -20.16
C GLN A 45 -5.06 25.50 -20.59
N ASN A 46 -5.94 25.89 -19.66
CA ASN A 46 -7.13 26.67 -19.94
C ASN A 46 -7.14 27.98 -19.15
N PRO A 47 -6.78 29.10 -19.78
CA PRO A 47 -6.73 30.41 -19.10
C PRO A 47 -8.11 30.92 -18.67
N LEU A 48 -9.20 30.24 -19.03
CA LEU A 48 -10.56 30.61 -18.64
C LEU A 48 -10.96 30.09 -17.26
N LEU A 49 -10.23 29.14 -16.68
CA LEU A 49 -10.53 28.57 -15.37
C LEU A 49 -9.82 29.37 -14.29
N GLU A 50 -10.59 29.85 -13.31
CA GLU A 50 -10.09 30.58 -12.14
C GLU A 50 -10.57 29.91 -10.86
N GLU A 51 -9.70 29.88 -9.85
CA GLU A 51 -10.11 29.59 -8.48
C GLU A 51 -10.68 30.87 -7.85
N PRO A 52 -11.86 30.81 -7.22
CA PRO A 52 -12.40 31.95 -6.52
C PRO A 52 -11.49 32.29 -5.34
N GLN A 53 -11.04 33.54 -5.26
CA GLN A 53 -10.55 34.07 -3.99
C GLN A 53 -11.67 33.99 -2.95
N GLU A 54 -11.33 33.52 -1.75
CA GLU A 54 -12.26 33.41 -0.62
C GLU A 54 -12.92 34.76 -0.33
N GLY A 55 -14.26 34.81 -0.42
CA GLY A 55 -15.04 36.03 -0.12
C GLY A 55 -16.09 36.44 -1.16
N ALA A 56 -16.14 35.81 -2.35
CA ALA A 56 -17.19 36.10 -3.34
C ALA A 56 -18.19 34.94 -3.47
N GLU A 57 -19.21 34.90 -2.60
CA GLU A 57 -20.43 34.16 -2.90
C GLU A 57 -21.17 34.94 -4.00
N THR A 58 -21.16 34.42 -5.22
CA THR A 58 -22.02 34.92 -6.29
C THR A 58 -22.62 33.73 -7.00
N GLU A 59 -23.94 33.79 -7.14
CA GLU A 59 -24.80 32.74 -7.66
C GLU A 59 -24.30 32.19 -9.00
N LEU A 60 -24.19 30.86 -9.07
CA LEU A 60 -23.97 30.12 -10.30
C LEU A 60 -25.24 30.18 -11.14
N ASN A 61 -25.30 31.07 -12.13
CA ASN A 61 -26.31 31.12 -13.20
C ASN A 61 -25.83 32.20 -14.19
N GLU A 62 -25.67 32.04 -15.51
CA GLU A 62 -26.12 31.08 -16.51
C GLU A 62 -25.01 31.00 -17.59
N ALA A 63 -24.66 29.79 -18.04
CA ALA A 63 -24.09 29.65 -19.38
C ALA A 63 -25.23 29.80 -20.41
N PRO A 64 -24.97 30.18 -21.68
CA PRO A 64 -26.02 30.35 -22.68
C PRO A 64 -26.92 29.09 -22.75
N PRO A 65 -28.26 29.22 -22.62
CA PRO A 65 -29.17 28.08 -22.47
C PRO A 65 -29.11 27.09 -23.63
N GLU A 66 -28.75 27.54 -24.84
CA GLU A 66 -28.61 26.70 -26.04
C GLU A 66 -27.41 25.75 -26.00
N LEU A 67 -26.27 26.20 -25.47
CA LEU A 67 -25.10 25.35 -25.23
C LEU A 67 -25.34 24.42 -24.03
N VAL A 68 -26.19 24.85 -23.08
CA VAL A 68 -26.52 24.08 -21.89
C VAL A 68 -27.42 22.90 -22.21
N SER A 69 -28.48 23.09 -22.99
CA SER A 69 -29.44 22.04 -23.33
C SER A 69 -28.82 20.94 -24.21
N THR A 70 -27.99 21.32 -25.18
CA THR A 70 -27.30 20.40 -26.10
C THR A 70 -26.28 19.50 -25.39
N LEU A 71 -25.54 20.04 -24.42
CA LEU A 71 -24.59 19.28 -23.59
C LEU A 71 -25.29 18.39 -22.55
N ASN A 72 -26.44 18.81 -22.01
CA ASN A 72 -27.20 17.98 -21.07
C ASN A 72 -27.80 16.75 -21.76
N GLN A 73 -28.33 16.92 -22.97
CA GLN A 73 -28.83 15.82 -23.79
C GLN A 73 -27.74 14.83 -24.18
N SER A 74 -26.51 15.27 -24.44
CA SER A 74 -25.41 14.36 -24.80
C SER A 74 -24.83 13.59 -23.61
N ILE A 75 -24.85 14.18 -22.41
CA ILE A 75 -24.38 13.54 -21.17
C ILE A 75 -25.44 12.53 -20.68
N GLU A 76 -26.73 12.89 -20.65
CA GLU A 76 -27.81 11.97 -20.26
C GLU A 76 -27.95 10.80 -21.25
N ALA A 77 -27.80 11.05 -22.55
CA ALA A 77 -27.81 9.98 -23.57
C ALA A 77 -26.63 9.01 -23.41
N SER A 78 -25.52 9.43 -22.80
CA SER A 78 -24.39 8.55 -22.53
C SER A 78 -24.57 7.69 -21.27
N GLU A 79 -25.46 8.06 -20.35
CA GLU A 79 -25.79 7.25 -19.17
C GLU A 79 -26.73 6.08 -19.51
N LEU A 80 -27.53 6.22 -20.58
CA LEU A 80 -28.49 5.21 -21.06
C LEU A 80 -27.98 4.34 -22.22
N ALA A 81 -26.78 4.60 -22.73
CA ALA A 81 -26.25 3.82 -23.85
C ALA A 81 -25.76 2.43 -23.38
N PRO A 82 -26.23 1.33 -24.00
CA PRO A 82 -25.73 -0.01 -23.68
C PRO A 82 -24.27 -0.13 -24.13
N PRO A 83 -23.36 -0.69 -23.29
CA PRO A 83 -22.06 -1.10 -23.78
C PRO A 83 -22.24 -2.29 -24.74
N ALA A 84 -21.58 -2.23 -25.91
CA ALA A 84 -21.44 -3.38 -26.79
C ALA A 84 -20.71 -4.53 -26.06
N PRO A 85 -21.02 -5.80 -26.38
CA PRO A 85 -20.50 -6.95 -25.67
C PRO A 85 -18.96 -6.97 -25.67
N GLU A 86 -18.43 -7.27 -24.49
CA GLU A 86 -17.02 -7.47 -24.19
C GLU A 86 -16.47 -8.58 -25.10
N VAL A 87 -15.66 -8.20 -26.10
CA VAL A 87 -14.92 -9.18 -26.89
C VAL A 87 -13.83 -9.74 -25.99
N ALA A 88 -14.05 -10.98 -25.54
CA ALA A 88 -13.06 -11.79 -24.85
C ALA A 88 -11.72 -11.71 -25.59
N GLN A 89 -10.68 -11.29 -24.87
CA GLN A 89 -9.31 -11.31 -25.37
C GLN A 89 -8.96 -12.76 -25.77
N PRO A 90 -8.61 -13.04 -27.04
CA PRO A 90 -8.10 -14.35 -27.38
C PRO A 90 -6.63 -14.45 -26.93
N ASP A 91 -6.33 -15.59 -26.32
CA ASP A 91 -5.02 -16.01 -25.84
C ASP A 91 -3.89 -15.75 -26.85
N LEU A 92 -2.84 -15.08 -26.37
CA LEU A 92 -1.57 -14.90 -27.09
C LEU A 92 -0.77 -16.21 -27.09
N LYS A 93 -1.00 -17.08 -28.09
CA LYS A 93 0.02 -18.02 -28.58
C LYS A 93 -0.03 -18.18 -30.11
N ALA A 94 1.12 -17.86 -30.71
CA ALA A 94 1.63 -18.26 -32.02
C ALA A 94 0.96 -17.69 -33.30
N ARG A 95 1.60 -16.68 -33.90
CA ARG A 95 2.25 -16.83 -35.22
C ARG A 95 3.06 -15.60 -35.64
N ALA A 96 4.00 -15.89 -36.54
CA ALA A 96 5.16 -15.12 -36.94
C ALA A 96 4.92 -14.21 -38.16
N GLU A 97 5.84 -13.25 -38.30
CA GLU A 97 6.38 -12.61 -39.52
C GLU A 97 5.47 -11.76 -40.42
N GLY A 98 5.85 -10.47 -40.55
CA GLY A 98 5.67 -9.68 -41.77
C GLY A 98 5.03 -8.29 -41.57
N ASP A 99 5.88 -7.26 -41.58
CA ASP A 99 5.60 -5.84 -41.88
C ASP A 99 4.82 -4.99 -40.84
N VAL A 100 5.58 -4.41 -39.92
CA VAL A 100 5.19 -3.19 -39.19
C VAL A 100 5.95 -2.01 -39.81
N LYS A 101 5.25 -1.12 -40.52
CA LYS A 101 5.73 0.24 -40.75
C LYS A 101 5.60 1.01 -39.43
N ARG A 102 6.73 1.15 -38.74
CA ARG A 102 6.94 2.13 -37.67
C ARG A 102 7.63 3.32 -38.31
N ASP A 103 6.86 4.36 -38.60
CA ASP A 103 7.41 5.70 -38.77
C ASP A 103 7.03 6.53 -37.55
N ASP A 104 8.08 6.99 -36.89
CA ASP A 104 8.25 8.23 -36.13
C ASP A 104 7.54 8.38 -34.78
N ILE A 105 8.08 7.69 -33.77
CA ILE A 105 8.13 8.25 -32.41
C ILE A 105 9.51 8.89 -32.29
N ASP A 106 9.53 10.22 -32.26
CA ASP A 106 10.73 11.02 -32.08
C ASP A 106 11.16 10.98 -30.60
N TRP A 107 11.98 9.99 -30.27
CA TRP A 107 12.48 9.75 -28.92
C TRP A 107 13.50 10.79 -28.46
N GLU A 108 14.08 11.60 -29.37
CA GLU A 108 14.93 12.74 -29.00
C GLU A 108 14.08 13.86 -28.37
N GLN A 109 12.89 14.12 -28.91
CA GLN A 109 11.97 15.14 -28.36
C GLN A 109 11.36 14.73 -27.00
N TYR A 110 11.19 13.42 -26.76
CA TYR A 110 10.72 12.89 -25.47
C TYR A 110 11.81 12.93 -24.38
N LEU A 111 13.07 12.75 -24.76
CA LEU A 111 14.22 12.82 -23.84
C LEU A 111 14.61 14.27 -23.48
N ASP A 112 14.53 15.20 -24.44
CA ASP A 112 14.82 16.62 -24.20
C ASP A 112 13.83 17.29 -23.23
N ASN A 113 12.58 16.84 -23.21
CA ASN A 113 11.55 17.32 -22.26
C ASN A 113 11.70 16.76 -20.84
N TYR A 114 12.47 15.68 -20.64
CA TYR A 114 12.65 15.06 -19.32
C TYR A 114 13.91 15.56 -18.59
N GLN A 115 14.91 16.05 -19.31
CA GLN A 115 16.18 16.51 -18.72
C GLN A 115 16.18 18.00 -18.32
N THR A 116 15.16 18.78 -18.66
CA THR A 116 15.12 20.24 -18.38
C THR A 116 14.22 20.68 -17.22
N GLN A 117 13.67 19.75 -16.41
CA GLN A 117 12.91 20.12 -15.20
C GLN A 117 13.44 19.46 -13.92
N HIS A 118 14.72 19.73 -13.61
CA HIS A 118 15.18 19.72 -12.23
C HIS A 118 16.04 20.96 -11.96
N THR A 119 15.39 22.06 -11.61
CA THR A 119 15.93 23.01 -10.63
C THR A 119 14.85 23.25 -9.58
N ALA A 120 15.30 23.30 -8.32
CA ALA A 120 14.51 23.29 -7.10
C ALA A 120 13.41 24.38 -7.03
N PRO A 121 12.37 24.18 -6.19
CA PRO A 121 11.16 24.99 -6.17
C PRO A 121 11.43 26.37 -5.56
N SER A 122 10.92 27.42 -6.21
CA SER A 122 10.82 28.75 -5.64
C SER A 122 9.41 29.28 -5.85
N GLY A 123 8.71 29.48 -4.73
CA GLY A 123 7.60 30.44 -4.63
C GLY A 123 6.22 29.96 -5.06
N GLY A 124 5.50 29.31 -4.14
CA GLY A 124 4.06 29.12 -4.21
C GLY A 124 3.49 28.97 -2.80
N GLY A 125 2.75 29.97 -2.34
CA GLY A 125 2.34 30.13 -0.95
C GLY A 125 1.47 28.99 -0.42
N PHE A 126 2.07 28.16 0.43
CA PHE A 126 1.34 27.49 1.50
C PHE A 126 1.04 28.51 2.59
N SER A 127 -0.22 28.58 3.05
CA SER A 127 -0.56 29.36 4.23
C SER A 127 0.25 28.81 5.42
N SER A 128 0.89 29.68 6.20
CA SER A 128 1.81 29.30 7.29
C SER A 128 1.14 28.54 8.44
N GLU A 129 -0.20 28.45 8.43
CA GLU A 129 -1.00 27.81 9.47
C GLU A 129 -1.30 26.32 9.18
N ASP A 130 -1.15 25.86 7.93
CA ASP A 130 -1.41 24.45 7.53
C ASP A 130 -0.13 23.61 7.35
N LEU A 131 1.04 24.23 7.43
CA LEU A 131 2.30 23.51 7.47
C LEU A 131 2.51 22.96 8.88
N PRO A 132 3.00 21.71 9.04
CA PRO A 132 3.50 21.25 10.33
C PRO A 132 4.45 22.30 10.89
N SER A 133 4.25 22.70 12.15
CA SER A 133 5.13 23.66 12.84
C SER A 133 6.61 23.37 12.56
N LEU A 134 7.45 24.41 12.46
CA LEU A 134 8.89 24.23 12.26
C LEU A 134 9.48 23.25 13.29
N GLU A 135 8.97 23.28 14.52
CA GLU A 135 9.31 22.35 15.61
C GLU A 135 8.95 20.89 15.30
N SER A 136 7.81 20.62 14.65
CA SER A 136 7.42 19.27 14.20
C SER A 136 8.21 18.76 12.98
N THR A 137 8.79 19.66 12.19
CA THR A 137 9.61 19.30 11.02
C THR A 137 11.09 19.07 11.40
N LEU A 138 11.51 19.54 12.58
CA LEU A 138 12.86 19.36 13.11
C LEU A 138 13.08 17.97 13.75
N THR A 139 12.02 17.21 14.01
CA THR A 139 12.11 15.87 14.59
C THR A 139 11.95 14.81 13.51
N ARG A 140 13.07 14.35 12.93
CA ARG A 140 13.09 13.11 12.15
C ARG A 140 13.25 11.94 13.13
N GLY A 141 12.44 10.89 12.97
CA GLY A 141 12.67 9.64 13.70
C GLY A 141 14.04 9.06 13.33
N GLU A 142 14.82 8.63 14.32
CA GLU A 142 16.11 7.98 14.08
C GLU A 142 15.91 6.69 13.28
N ASN A 143 16.55 6.59 12.11
CA ASN A 143 16.57 5.35 11.34
C ASN A 143 17.50 4.33 11.99
N LEU A 144 17.17 3.04 11.88
CA LEU A 144 18.01 1.96 12.40
C LEU A 144 19.46 2.03 11.89
N THR A 145 19.62 2.32 10.60
CA THR A 145 20.94 2.43 9.96
C THR A 145 21.72 3.62 10.48
N GLU A 146 21.06 4.77 10.69
CA GLU A 146 21.68 5.98 11.25
C GLU A 146 22.12 5.72 12.69
N HIS A 147 21.26 5.10 13.50
CA HIS A 147 21.55 4.75 14.90
C HIS A 147 22.73 3.78 15.02
N LEU A 148 22.76 2.73 14.20
CA LEU A 148 23.88 1.77 14.20
C LEU A 148 25.19 2.37 13.67
N MET A 149 25.12 3.30 12.71
CA MET A 149 26.31 4.01 12.22
C MET A 149 26.90 4.93 13.28
N GLU A 150 26.07 5.60 14.07
CA GLU A 150 26.54 6.39 15.21
C GLU A 150 27.24 5.50 16.24
N GLN A 151 26.68 4.33 16.55
CA GLN A 151 27.32 3.36 17.43
C GLN A 151 28.63 2.81 16.88
N LEU A 152 28.70 2.55 15.57
CA LEU A 152 29.94 2.10 14.92
C LEU A 152 31.07 3.12 15.11
N ARG A 153 30.76 4.42 14.97
CA ARG A 153 31.71 5.52 15.15
C ARG A 153 32.22 5.63 16.60
N MET A 154 31.39 5.30 17.59
CA MET A 154 31.75 5.38 19.01
C MET A 154 32.70 4.26 19.47
N VAL A 155 32.76 3.12 18.76
CA VAL A 155 33.53 1.93 19.18
C VAL A 155 35.04 2.04 18.87
N GLY A 156 35.46 3.02 18.06
CA GLY A 156 36.87 3.27 17.76
C GLY A 156 37.54 2.11 16.99
N LEU A 157 36.95 1.72 15.86
CA LEU A 157 37.41 0.62 15.00
C LEU A 157 38.57 1.05 14.09
N SER A 158 39.29 0.08 13.52
CA SER A 158 40.27 0.37 12.45
C SER A 158 39.54 0.83 11.18
N PRO A 159 40.19 1.59 10.27
CA PRO A 159 39.54 2.06 9.04
C PRO A 159 39.03 0.91 8.15
N GLU A 160 39.68 -0.26 8.21
CA GLU A 160 39.23 -1.49 7.53
C GLU A 160 37.97 -2.08 8.19
N GLU A 161 37.92 -2.09 9.53
CA GLU A 161 36.79 -2.58 10.31
C GLU A 161 35.57 -1.64 10.22
N GLU A 162 35.79 -0.33 10.12
CA GLU A 162 34.74 0.66 9.92
C GLU A 162 34.11 0.56 8.52
N ARG A 163 34.94 0.40 7.48
CA ARG A 163 34.44 0.23 6.10
C ARG A 163 33.53 -0.98 5.96
N ILE A 164 33.93 -2.13 6.51
CA ILE A 164 33.08 -3.32 6.45
C ILE A 164 31.86 -3.19 7.37
N GLY A 165 31.97 -2.50 8.50
CA GLY A 165 30.84 -2.22 9.37
C GLY A 165 29.78 -1.35 8.69
N GLY A 166 30.19 -0.33 7.95
CA GLY A 166 29.30 0.50 7.15
C GLY A 166 28.57 -0.30 6.06
N LEU A 167 29.27 -1.20 5.36
CA LEU A 167 28.65 -2.09 4.37
C LEU A 167 27.64 -3.07 4.99
N ILE A 168 27.94 -3.61 6.18
CA ILE A 168 27.01 -4.49 6.90
C ILE A 168 25.75 -3.72 7.30
N ILE A 169 25.90 -2.52 7.86
CA ILE A 169 24.77 -1.69 8.31
C ILE A 169 23.93 -1.21 7.11
N GLY A 170 24.57 -0.89 5.98
CA GLY A 170 23.90 -0.48 4.76
C GLY A 170 23.04 -1.57 4.11
N ASN A 171 23.33 -2.85 4.35
CA ASN A 171 22.61 -4.01 3.82
C ASN A 171 21.62 -4.63 4.82
N LEU A 172 21.14 -3.84 5.80
CA LEU A 172 20.12 -4.29 6.76
C LEU A 172 18.71 -4.05 6.22
N ASN A 173 17.85 -5.05 6.39
CA ASN A 173 16.41 -4.91 6.16
C ASN A 173 15.73 -4.13 7.30
N ARG A 174 14.50 -3.68 7.06
CA ARG A 174 13.63 -3.03 8.07
C ARG A 174 13.46 -3.84 9.36
N ASP A 175 13.52 -5.18 9.25
CA ASP A 175 13.41 -6.10 10.39
C ASP A 175 14.73 -6.22 11.20
N GLY A 176 15.85 -5.67 10.71
CA GLY A 176 17.18 -5.74 11.34
C GLY A 176 18.05 -6.93 10.91
N TYR A 177 17.63 -7.69 9.90
CA TYR A 177 18.39 -8.82 9.34
C TYR A 177 19.32 -8.38 8.21
N LEU A 178 20.47 -9.05 8.10
CA LEU A 178 21.39 -8.85 6.98
C LEU A 178 20.86 -9.56 5.74
N VAL A 179 20.50 -8.79 4.72
CA VAL A 179 20.07 -9.32 3.43
C VAL A 179 20.97 -8.75 2.35
N VAL A 180 21.73 -9.64 1.72
CA VAL A 180 22.54 -9.31 0.55
C VAL A 180 21.84 -9.96 -0.62
N ASP A 181 21.14 -9.17 -1.42
CA ASP A 181 20.64 -9.65 -2.70
C ASP A 181 21.85 -9.89 -3.62
N PRO A 182 22.04 -11.12 -4.14
CA PRO A 182 23.19 -11.44 -4.98
C PRO A 182 23.21 -10.67 -6.32
N ASP A 183 22.09 -10.02 -6.68
CA ASP A 183 21.89 -9.29 -7.95
C ASP A 183 21.87 -7.75 -7.76
N LEU A 184 21.87 -7.24 -6.52
CA LEU A 184 21.82 -5.79 -6.27
C LEU A 184 23.25 -5.25 -6.20
N GLN A 185 23.64 -4.40 -7.16
CA GLN A 185 24.85 -3.60 -6.99
C GLN A 185 24.64 -2.64 -5.81
N PRO A 186 25.49 -2.67 -4.78
CA PRO A 186 25.33 -1.80 -3.62
C PRO A 186 25.48 -0.34 -4.06
N THR A 187 24.42 0.43 -3.88
CA THR A 187 24.45 1.90 -3.99
C THR A 187 25.08 2.47 -2.73
N VAL A 188 26.41 2.38 -2.62
CA VAL A 188 27.13 3.16 -1.61
C VAL A 188 27.26 4.59 -2.13
N PRO A 189 26.83 5.63 -1.41
CA PRO A 189 27.32 6.98 -1.68
C PRO A 189 28.83 6.95 -1.45
N ALA A 190 29.60 7.26 -2.49
CA ALA A 190 31.05 7.32 -2.42
C ALA A 190 31.45 8.22 -1.25
N PHE A 191 32.00 7.62 -0.20
CA PHE A 191 32.75 8.38 0.80
C PHE A 191 34.08 8.71 0.12
N GLU A 192 34.15 9.88 -0.51
CA GLU A 192 35.45 10.43 -0.88
C GLU A 192 36.24 10.56 0.42
N PRO A 193 37.38 9.86 0.58
CA PRO A 193 38.22 10.09 1.73
C PRO A 193 38.65 11.55 1.67
N ASP A 194 38.44 12.30 2.76
CA ASP A 194 39.01 13.63 2.90
C ASP A 194 40.50 13.55 2.52
N PRO A 195 41.01 14.46 1.68
CA PRO A 195 42.40 14.42 1.26
C PRO A 195 43.27 14.61 2.50
N ALA A 196 43.92 13.52 2.93
CA ALA A 196 44.90 13.58 4.00
C ALA A 196 45.99 14.62 3.63
N PRO A 197 46.44 15.46 4.57
CA PRO A 197 47.50 16.43 4.30
C PRO A 197 48.76 15.69 3.87
N ALA A 198 49.33 16.13 2.75
CA ALA A 198 50.54 15.58 2.16
C ALA A 198 51.73 15.78 3.11
N ASP A 199 52.21 14.69 3.71
CA ASP A 199 53.52 14.63 4.36
C ASP A 199 54.51 14.02 3.34
N PRO A 200 55.53 14.76 2.86
CA PRO A 200 56.27 14.39 1.66
C PRO A 200 57.37 13.33 1.87
N ASP A 201 57.58 12.81 3.09
CA ASP A 201 58.78 12.00 3.41
C ASP A 201 58.51 10.66 4.10
N LYS A 202 57.39 9.99 3.79
CA LYS A 202 57.19 8.60 4.26
C LYS A 202 56.58 7.73 3.16
N PRO A 203 57.28 6.72 2.62
CA PRO A 203 56.62 5.70 1.80
C PRO A 203 55.77 4.79 2.70
N PRO A 204 54.46 4.65 2.47
CA PRO A 204 53.71 3.54 3.03
C PRO A 204 53.98 2.29 2.19
N GLU A 205 54.79 1.38 2.73
CA GLU A 205 54.73 -0.03 2.33
C GLU A 205 53.36 -0.58 2.71
N VAL A 206 52.48 -0.73 1.73
CA VAL A 206 51.33 -1.64 1.82
C VAL A 206 51.83 -3.01 1.35
N PRO A 207 51.81 -4.07 2.16
CA PRO A 207 52.14 -5.40 1.67
C PRO A 207 51.07 -5.82 0.65
N ALA A 208 51.46 -5.83 -0.62
CA ALA A 208 50.71 -6.48 -1.68
C ALA A 208 50.60 -7.98 -1.34
N VAL A 209 49.47 -8.40 -0.79
CA VAL A 209 49.15 -9.83 -0.69
C VAL A 209 48.96 -10.33 -2.11
N ALA A 210 49.87 -11.20 -2.54
CA ALA A 210 50.05 -11.64 -3.90
C ALA A 210 48.74 -12.18 -4.53
N PRO A 211 48.50 -11.96 -5.84
CA PRO A 211 47.39 -12.56 -6.59
C PRO A 211 47.38 -14.10 -6.52
N GLU A 212 48.51 -14.74 -6.18
CA GLU A 212 48.62 -16.17 -5.92
C GLU A 212 47.81 -16.65 -4.70
N ALA A 213 47.65 -15.85 -3.65
CA ALA A 213 46.83 -16.22 -2.49
C ALA A 213 45.33 -16.24 -2.84
N LEU A 214 44.93 -15.35 -3.77
CA LEU A 214 43.58 -15.27 -4.32
C LEU A 214 43.24 -16.49 -5.21
N GLU A 215 44.22 -16.97 -5.99
CA GLU A 215 44.08 -18.19 -6.79
C GLU A 215 44.14 -19.47 -5.96
N ALA A 216 44.94 -19.49 -4.89
CA ALA A 216 45.00 -20.62 -3.95
C ALA A 216 43.67 -20.81 -3.22
N LEU A 217 43.04 -19.73 -2.75
CA LEU A 217 41.70 -19.75 -2.16
C LEU A 217 40.62 -20.15 -3.18
N ARG A 218 40.71 -19.70 -4.44
CA ARG A 218 39.80 -20.15 -5.52
C ARG A 218 39.91 -21.65 -5.80
N ARG A 219 41.12 -22.21 -5.85
CA ARG A 219 41.34 -23.66 -6.03
C ARG A 219 40.86 -24.47 -4.83
N GLU A 220 41.03 -23.95 -3.62
CA GLU A 220 40.52 -24.59 -2.41
C GLU A 220 38.97 -24.58 -2.38
N GLN A 221 38.34 -23.53 -2.92
CA GLN A 221 36.88 -23.43 -3.06
C GLN A 221 36.27 -24.27 -4.19
N GLU A 222 36.95 -24.45 -5.32
CA GLU A 222 36.47 -25.37 -6.38
C GLU A 222 36.44 -26.82 -5.90
N SER A 223 37.33 -27.19 -4.95
CA SER A 223 37.37 -28.53 -4.36
C SER A 223 36.27 -28.80 -3.31
N ARG A 224 35.59 -27.76 -2.83
CA ARG A 224 34.51 -27.85 -1.83
C ARG A 224 33.24 -27.17 -2.33
N LYS A 225 32.53 -27.79 -3.27
CA LYS A 225 31.08 -27.57 -3.39
C LYS A 225 30.34 -28.64 -2.59
N PRO A 226 29.35 -28.22 -1.80
CA PRO A 226 27.99 -28.35 -2.30
C PRO A 226 27.28 -26.99 -2.38
N LYS A 227 26.22 -26.95 -3.19
CA LYS A 227 25.27 -25.84 -3.32
C LYS A 227 24.66 -25.50 -1.95
N SER A 228 25.19 -24.50 -1.28
CA SER A 228 24.53 -23.75 -0.21
C SER A 228 24.76 -22.28 -0.49
N GLU A 229 23.73 -21.46 -0.28
CA GLU A 229 23.73 -20.00 -0.41
C GLU A 229 25.10 -19.41 -0.04
N CYS A 230 25.70 -18.64 -0.95
CA CYS A 230 26.94 -17.92 -0.65
C CYS A 230 26.72 -17.10 0.62
N ASP A 231 27.54 -17.32 1.65
CA ASP A 231 27.43 -16.55 2.89
C ASP A 231 27.48 -15.05 2.56
N PRO A 232 26.46 -14.24 2.96
CA PRO A 232 26.37 -12.82 2.60
C PRO A 232 27.58 -12.03 3.09
N LEU A 233 28.16 -12.46 4.21
CA LEU A 233 29.37 -11.88 4.78
C LEU A 233 30.61 -12.06 3.89
N LEU A 234 30.67 -13.11 3.08
CA LEU A 234 31.82 -13.37 2.21
C LEU A 234 31.84 -12.44 1.00
N LEU A 235 30.66 -12.07 0.47
CA LEU A 235 30.52 -11.07 -0.59
C LEU A 235 30.95 -9.68 -0.09
N LEU A 236 30.44 -9.27 1.07
CA LEU A 236 30.79 -7.99 1.69
C LEU A 236 32.27 -7.91 2.08
N ALA A 237 32.86 -9.03 2.53
CA ALA A 237 34.29 -9.10 2.83
C ALA A 237 35.17 -8.92 1.58
N LEU A 238 34.74 -9.49 0.44
CA LEU A 238 35.44 -9.35 -0.83
C LEU A 238 35.34 -7.92 -1.38
N GLU A 239 34.17 -7.30 -1.28
CA GLU A 239 33.95 -5.90 -1.68
C GLU A 239 34.76 -4.93 -0.82
N ALA A 240 34.80 -5.16 0.49
CA ALA A 240 35.68 -4.43 1.39
C ALA A 240 37.16 -4.83 1.21
N GLY A 241 37.55 -5.83 0.43
CA GLY A 241 38.96 -6.26 0.33
C GLY A 241 39.58 -6.66 1.68
N VAL A 242 38.76 -7.19 2.60
CA VAL A 242 39.14 -7.56 3.97
C VAL A 242 38.99 -9.07 4.16
N SER A 243 39.80 -9.68 5.03
CA SER A 243 39.69 -11.11 5.32
C SER A 243 38.34 -11.48 5.95
N ALA A 244 37.79 -12.65 5.60
CA ALA A 244 36.53 -13.15 6.16
C ALA A 244 36.57 -13.26 7.71
N ALA A 245 37.74 -13.53 8.29
CA ALA A 245 37.91 -13.58 9.74
C ALA A 245 37.76 -12.21 10.41
N THR A 246 38.20 -11.13 9.76
CA THR A 246 37.99 -9.76 10.25
C THR A 246 36.52 -9.37 10.12
N ALA A 247 35.88 -9.71 9.00
CA ALA A 247 34.45 -9.50 8.78
C ALA A 247 33.58 -10.15 9.87
N GLU A 248 33.87 -11.40 10.25
CA GLU A 248 33.17 -12.07 11.34
C GLU A 248 33.36 -11.40 12.71
N LYS A 249 34.54 -10.82 12.97
CA LYS A 249 34.80 -10.08 14.22
C LYS A 249 33.95 -8.83 14.27
N VAL A 250 33.91 -8.07 13.17
CA VAL A 250 33.10 -6.85 13.07
C VAL A 250 31.61 -7.18 13.17
N LEU A 251 31.14 -8.23 12.48
CA LEU A 251 29.76 -8.69 12.59
C LEU A 251 29.38 -9.02 14.04
N LYS A 252 30.23 -9.74 14.78
CA LYS A 252 29.99 -10.05 16.20
C LYS A 252 29.97 -8.82 17.10
N LYS A 253 30.68 -7.74 16.74
CA LYS A 253 30.62 -6.45 17.43
C LYS A 253 29.28 -5.76 17.13
N ILE A 254 28.89 -5.65 15.86
CA ILE A 254 27.62 -5.04 15.43
C ILE A 254 26.41 -5.79 15.99
N GLN A 255 26.46 -7.12 16.07
CA GLN A 255 25.39 -7.92 16.66
C GLN A 255 25.13 -7.61 18.15
N ARG A 256 26.07 -6.98 18.85
CA ARG A 256 25.96 -6.54 20.24
C ARG A 256 25.53 -5.09 20.41
N PHE A 257 25.42 -4.34 19.31
CA PHE A 257 24.91 -2.98 19.31
C PHE A 257 23.44 -2.94 19.73
N ASP A 258 22.97 -1.78 20.17
CA ASP A 258 21.55 -1.57 20.48
C ASP A 258 20.84 -1.20 19.18
N PRO A 259 19.82 -1.96 18.71
CA PRO A 259 19.18 -3.12 19.35
C PRO A 259 19.89 -4.47 19.13
N ILE A 260 19.98 -5.26 20.21
CA ILE A 260 20.77 -6.51 20.26
C ILE A 260 20.21 -7.55 19.27
N GLY A 261 21.12 -8.21 18.54
CA GLY A 261 20.75 -9.22 17.53
C GLY A 261 20.48 -8.64 16.14
N CYS A 262 20.68 -7.34 15.94
CA CYS A 262 20.80 -6.73 14.62
C CYS A 262 21.94 -7.34 13.80
N ALA A 263 21.83 -7.28 12.47
CA ALA A 263 22.78 -7.89 11.54
C ALA A 263 22.95 -9.41 11.69
N ALA A 264 21.91 -10.10 12.16
CA ALA A 264 21.85 -11.57 12.09
C ALA A 264 21.54 -12.04 10.67
N ARG A 265 22.04 -13.21 10.27
CA ARG A 265 21.72 -13.83 8.97
C ARG A 265 20.41 -14.60 8.99
N ASP A 266 20.04 -15.12 10.15
CA ASP A 266 18.83 -15.93 10.36
C ASP A 266 18.26 -15.64 11.76
N LEU A 267 16.96 -15.90 11.95
CA LEU A 267 16.25 -15.77 13.23
C LEU A 267 16.95 -16.57 14.33
N ARG A 268 17.50 -17.74 13.99
CA ARG A 268 18.28 -18.57 14.93
C ARG A 268 19.52 -17.83 15.43
N GLU A 269 20.24 -17.15 14.56
CA GLU A 269 21.44 -16.41 14.93
C GLU A 269 21.08 -15.21 15.80
N CYS A 270 20.03 -14.46 15.43
CA CYS A 270 19.50 -13.33 16.20
C CYS A 270 19.17 -13.74 17.65
N LEU A 271 18.31 -14.76 17.80
CA LEU A 271 17.90 -15.24 19.13
C LEU A 271 19.06 -15.84 19.92
N LEU A 272 20.05 -16.46 19.26
CA LEU A 272 21.24 -16.96 19.95
C LEU A 272 22.14 -15.85 20.47
N VAL A 273 22.28 -14.75 19.72
CA VAL A 273 23.03 -13.57 20.16
C VAL A 273 22.34 -12.95 21.38
N GLN A 274 21.03 -12.75 21.29
CA GLN A 274 20.23 -12.21 22.39
C GLN A 274 20.25 -13.13 23.62
N ALA A 275 20.09 -14.44 23.45
CA ALA A 275 20.15 -15.41 24.55
C ALA A 275 21.53 -15.44 25.21
N LYS A 276 22.62 -15.34 24.43
CA LYS A 276 23.97 -15.26 25.00
C LYS A 276 24.15 -14.00 25.84
N HIS A 277 23.69 -12.85 25.34
CA HIS A 277 23.75 -11.59 26.07
C HIS A 277 22.92 -11.65 27.35
N TYR A 278 21.73 -12.24 27.29
CA TYR A 278 20.86 -12.44 28.45
C TYR A 278 21.53 -13.29 29.54
N ASN A 279 22.26 -14.34 29.14
CA ASN A 279 22.99 -15.22 30.07
C ASN A 279 24.26 -14.58 30.66
N SER A 280 24.94 -13.69 29.92
CA SER A 280 26.23 -13.13 30.34
C SER A 280 26.10 -11.82 31.13
N GLU A 281 25.21 -10.93 30.69
CA GLU A 281 25.16 -9.52 31.11
C GLU A 281 23.75 -9.03 31.46
N GLY A 282 22.71 -9.87 31.31
CA GLY A 282 21.31 -9.53 31.60
C GLY A 282 20.80 -9.98 32.97
N GLU A 283 19.52 -9.69 33.25
CA GLU A 283 18.80 -10.04 34.50
C GLU A 283 18.67 -11.56 34.77
N GLY A 284 18.98 -12.41 33.79
CA GLY A 284 18.84 -13.88 33.88
C GLY A 284 20.09 -14.63 34.34
N LYS A 285 21.13 -13.94 34.79
CA LYS A 285 22.41 -14.55 35.24
C LYS A 285 22.23 -15.54 36.40
N ASP A 286 21.19 -15.37 37.20
CA ASP A 286 20.88 -16.19 38.37
C ASP A 286 19.82 -17.29 38.08
N ASP A 287 19.26 -17.34 36.87
CA ASP A 287 18.25 -18.34 36.50
C ASP A 287 18.91 -19.64 35.98
N PRO A 288 18.67 -20.80 36.62
CA PRO A 288 19.25 -22.09 36.19
C PRO A 288 18.74 -22.53 34.80
N ASP A 289 17.56 -22.03 34.38
CA ASP A 289 16.93 -22.36 33.11
C ASP A 289 17.52 -21.58 31.91
N ALA A 290 18.34 -20.57 32.17
CA ALA A 290 18.97 -19.74 31.14
C ALA A 290 19.97 -20.54 30.28
N GLU A 291 20.57 -21.60 30.83
CA GLU A 291 21.49 -22.49 30.11
C GLU A 291 20.77 -23.35 29.06
N LEU A 292 19.48 -23.65 29.26
CA LEU A 292 18.67 -24.46 28.35
C LEU A 292 18.25 -23.70 27.09
N LEU A 293 18.21 -22.36 27.17
CA LEU A 293 17.69 -21.50 26.11
C LEU A 293 18.51 -21.59 24.80
N PRO A 294 19.86 -21.49 24.79
CA PRO A 294 20.65 -21.71 23.57
C PRO A 294 20.50 -23.10 22.96
N ALA A 295 20.33 -24.15 23.79
CA ALA A 295 20.14 -25.52 23.32
C ALA A 295 18.79 -25.69 22.60
N ILE A 296 17.72 -25.11 23.17
CA ILE A 296 16.39 -25.08 22.57
C ILE A 296 16.41 -24.33 21.23
N ILE A 297 17.04 -23.15 21.16
CA ILE A 297 17.10 -22.34 19.93
C ILE A 297 17.87 -23.08 18.82
N ARG A 298 18.99 -23.76 19.14
CA ARG A 298 19.81 -24.47 18.13
C ARG A 298 19.07 -25.64 17.48
N LYS A 299 18.38 -26.48 18.27
CA LYS A 299 17.84 -27.76 17.80
C LYS A 299 16.31 -27.81 17.70
N HIS A 300 15.59 -27.07 18.53
CA HIS A 300 14.15 -27.27 18.74
C HIS A 300 13.25 -26.12 18.30
N LEU A 301 13.75 -25.12 17.54
CA LEU A 301 12.94 -23.97 17.12
C LEU A 301 11.62 -24.36 16.40
N LYS A 302 11.67 -25.37 15.49
CA LYS A 302 10.46 -25.90 14.82
C LYS A 302 9.48 -26.59 15.79
N SER A 303 9.99 -27.17 16.86
CA SER A 303 9.18 -27.82 17.90
C SER A 303 8.52 -26.79 18.83
N VAL A 304 9.20 -25.66 19.06
CA VAL A 304 8.63 -24.50 19.75
C VAL A 304 7.51 -23.87 18.92
N GLU A 305 7.71 -23.66 17.62
CA GLU A 305 6.68 -23.12 16.71
C GLU A 305 5.42 -23.99 16.67
N SER A 306 5.59 -25.31 16.67
CA SER A 306 4.48 -26.28 16.69
C SER A 306 3.94 -26.59 18.09
N LYS A 307 4.44 -25.91 19.13
CA LYS A 307 4.04 -26.07 20.55
C LYS A 307 4.09 -27.51 21.06
N LYS A 308 5.08 -28.30 20.59
CA LYS A 308 5.27 -29.71 20.98
C LYS A 308 6.27 -29.83 22.13
N TYR A 309 5.97 -29.20 23.27
CA TYR A 309 6.84 -29.18 24.46
C TYR A 309 7.21 -30.57 25.00
N PRO A 310 6.32 -31.59 24.98
CA PRO A 310 6.67 -32.93 25.43
C PRO A 310 7.76 -33.63 24.60
N VAL A 311 8.00 -33.18 23.37
CA VAL A 311 9.09 -33.71 22.53
C VAL A 311 10.42 -33.09 22.94
N ILE A 312 10.41 -31.80 23.28
CA ILE A 312 11.59 -31.06 23.73
C ILE A 312 12.07 -31.58 25.09
N ALA A 313 11.15 -31.78 26.04
CA ALA A 313 11.45 -32.34 27.35
C ALA A 313 12.12 -33.73 27.26
N ARG A 314 11.64 -34.57 26.33
CA ARG A 314 12.20 -35.91 26.10
C ARG A 314 13.59 -35.88 25.45
N ASP A 315 13.82 -34.99 24.50
CA ASP A 315 15.10 -34.93 23.78
C ASP A 315 16.22 -34.29 24.63
N LEU A 316 15.88 -33.28 25.44
CA LEU A 316 16.81 -32.63 26.34
C LEU A 316 16.97 -33.33 27.69
N GLN A 317 16.12 -34.33 28.00
CA GLN A 317 16.04 -35.02 29.29
C GLN A 317 15.77 -34.07 30.47
N VAL A 318 14.90 -33.09 30.25
CA VAL A 318 14.55 -32.01 31.19
C VAL A 318 13.05 -32.13 31.53
N SER A 319 12.64 -31.66 32.71
CA SER A 319 11.23 -31.68 33.09
C SER A 319 10.38 -30.78 32.18
N LEU A 320 9.07 -31.05 32.11
CA LEU A 320 8.17 -30.23 31.30
C LEU A 320 8.09 -28.78 31.84
N ASP A 321 8.20 -28.60 33.15
CA ASP A 321 8.09 -27.30 33.82
C ASP A 321 9.32 -26.40 33.55
N GLU A 322 10.53 -26.96 33.51
CA GLU A 322 11.76 -26.25 33.13
C GLU A 322 11.74 -25.85 31.65
N VAL A 323 11.27 -26.72 30.75
CA VAL A 323 11.08 -26.38 29.32
C VAL A 323 10.08 -25.24 29.16
N VAL A 324 9.02 -25.27 29.96
CA VAL A 324 8.01 -24.21 30.03
C VAL A 324 8.60 -22.88 30.51
N ALA A 325 9.46 -22.90 31.53
CA ALA A 325 10.15 -21.72 32.04
C ALA A 325 11.10 -21.12 30.98
N ALA A 326 11.92 -21.95 30.31
CA ALA A 326 12.80 -21.51 29.24
C ALA A 326 12.04 -20.89 28.05
N ILE A 327 10.85 -21.40 27.72
CA ILE A 327 10.00 -20.84 26.65
C ILE A 327 9.39 -19.50 27.05
N LYS A 328 9.05 -19.30 28.34
CA LYS A 328 8.63 -17.98 28.83
C LYS A 328 9.75 -16.95 28.66
N LEU A 329 11.00 -17.33 28.93
CA LEU A 329 12.16 -16.48 28.66
C LEU A 329 12.33 -16.21 27.16
N LEU A 330 12.20 -17.23 26.30
CA LEU A 330 12.24 -17.06 24.85
C LEU A 330 11.19 -16.07 24.34
N SER A 331 10.00 -16.02 24.95
CA SER A 331 8.92 -15.11 24.56
C SER A 331 9.19 -13.62 24.89
N ARG A 332 10.18 -13.34 25.76
CA ARG A 332 10.63 -11.98 26.07
C ARG A 332 11.69 -11.47 25.08
N LEU A 333 12.31 -12.36 24.30
CA LEU A 333 13.29 -11.97 23.30
C LEU A 333 12.62 -11.38 22.05
N ASP A 334 13.25 -10.39 21.45
CA ASP A 334 12.72 -9.68 20.28
C ASP A 334 13.20 -10.32 18.97
N PRO A 335 12.31 -11.00 18.20
CA PRO A 335 12.70 -11.65 16.96
C PRO A 335 12.95 -10.66 15.80
N LYS A 336 12.62 -9.38 15.97
CA LYS A 336 12.75 -8.34 14.94
C LYS A 336 13.21 -7.03 15.58
N PRO A 337 14.50 -6.92 15.94
CA PRO A 337 15.04 -5.77 16.67
C PRO A 337 14.88 -4.44 15.91
N GLY A 338 14.86 -4.47 14.56
CA GLY A 338 14.70 -3.27 13.74
C GLY A 338 13.30 -2.63 13.76
N ARG A 339 12.29 -3.31 14.32
CA ARG A 339 10.89 -2.86 14.28
C ARG A 339 10.66 -1.53 14.99
N ASN A 340 11.37 -1.27 16.09
CA ASN A 340 11.19 -0.03 16.86
C ASN A 340 11.67 1.22 16.10
N TYR A 341 12.60 1.03 15.15
CA TYR A 341 13.20 2.10 14.35
C TYR A 341 12.59 2.18 12.95
N SER A 342 11.84 1.16 12.52
CA SER A 342 11.06 1.17 11.29
C SER A 342 9.71 1.86 11.55
N GLY A 343 9.71 3.19 11.63
CA GLY A 343 8.50 3.98 11.66
C GLY A 343 7.81 3.95 10.30
N GLU A 344 6.79 3.11 10.13
CA GLU A 344 5.83 3.33 9.05
C GLU A 344 4.92 4.47 9.48
N GLU A 345 5.05 5.63 8.82
CA GLU A 345 4.08 6.71 9.00
C GLU A 345 2.70 6.18 8.60
N PRO A 346 1.71 6.17 9.52
CA PRO A 346 0.39 5.67 9.19
C PRO A 346 -0.20 6.56 8.09
N GLN A 347 -0.41 5.99 6.91
CA GLN A 347 -1.07 6.70 5.83
C GLN A 347 -2.55 6.86 6.17
N TYR A 348 -2.96 8.08 6.50
CA TYR A 348 -4.36 8.40 6.76
C TYR A 348 -5.16 8.38 5.46
N ILE A 349 -6.30 7.68 5.48
CA ILE A 349 -7.24 7.66 4.36
C ILE A 349 -8.25 8.79 4.56
N THR A 350 -8.21 9.79 3.70
CA THR A 350 -9.23 10.85 3.66
C THR A 350 -10.46 10.34 2.91
N PRO A 351 -11.65 10.28 3.54
CA PRO A 351 -12.87 9.81 2.88
C PRO A 351 -13.41 10.82 1.86
N ASP A 352 -14.02 10.33 0.78
CA ASP A 352 -14.68 11.15 -0.25
C ASP A 352 -16.09 11.57 0.17
N VAL A 353 -16.78 10.76 0.99
CA VAL A 353 -18.16 11.00 1.43
C VAL A 353 -18.28 10.77 2.94
N TYR A 354 -19.03 11.62 3.61
CA TYR A 354 -19.41 11.46 5.00
C TYR A 354 -20.89 11.12 5.13
N ILE A 355 -21.21 10.15 5.99
CA ILE A 355 -22.58 9.81 6.37
C ILE A 355 -22.80 10.28 7.80
N HIS A 356 -23.67 11.26 7.98
CA HIS A 356 -24.07 11.77 9.28
C HIS A 356 -25.50 11.35 9.64
N LYS A 357 -25.72 11.00 10.90
CA LYS A 357 -27.06 10.72 11.43
C LYS A 357 -27.63 12.02 12.01
N ILE A 358 -28.67 12.55 11.38
CA ILE A 358 -29.40 13.73 11.85
C ILE A 358 -30.81 13.27 12.25
N GLY A 359 -31.04 13.15 13.56
CA GLY A 359 -32.26 12.55 14.09
C GLY A 359 -32.36 11.06 13.72
N ASP A 360 -33.42 10.70 12.98
CA ASP A 360 -33.66 9.32 12.51
C ASP A 360 -33.28 9.11 11.03
N GLN A 361 -32.71 10.14 10.38
CA GLN A 361 -32.32 10.07 8.98
C GLN A 361 -30.80 10.16 8.83
N TYR A 362 -30.28 9.43 7.85
CA TYR A 362 -28.90 9.51 7.43
C TYR A 362 -28.79 10.46 6.24
N VAL A 363 -27.87 11.41 6.33
CA VAL A 363 -27.61 12.40 5.29
C VAL A 363 -26.18 12.22 4.79
N THR A 364 -26.02 12.21 3.47
CA THR A 364 -24.74 12.18 2.79
C THR A 364 -24.20 13.59 2.61
N VAL A 365 -22.93 13.78 2.94
CA VAL A 365 -22.19 15.03 2.75
C VAL A 365 -20.93 14.70 1.96
N LEU A 366 -20.71 15.38 0.84
CA LEU A 366 -19.48 15.22 0.05
C LEU A 366 -18.32 15.91 0.77
N ASN A 367 -17.15 15.28 0.69
CA ASN A 367 -15.91 15.92 1.13
C ASN A 367 -15.36 16.81 0.00
N ASP A 368 -15.74 18.08 0.02
CA ASP A 368 -15.25 19.10 -0.90
C ASP A 368 -13.93 19.76 -0.43
N ASP A 369 -13.33 19.29 0.67
CA ASP A 369 -12.07 19.84 1.16
C ASP A 369 -10.98 19.74 0.08
N GLY A 370 -10.08 20.71 -0.06
CA GLY A 370 -9.02 20.70 -1.09
C GLY A 370 -9.44 20.67 -2.57
N LEU A 371 -10.74 20.58 -2.91
CA LEU A 371 -11.22 20.76 -4.28
C LEU A 371 -11.50 22.24 -4.51
N SER A 372 -10.76 22.87 -5.43
CA SER A 372 -11.02 24.24 -5.79
C SER A 372 -12.35 24.38 -6.54
N LYS A 373 -13.18 25.33 -6.09
CA LYS A 373 -14.49 25.61 -6.71
C LYS A 373 -14.26 26.29 -8.06
N LEU A 374 -14.08 25.51 -9.12
CA LEU A 374 -13.80 26.05 -10.45
C LEU A 374 -14.85 27.08 -10.91
N ARG A 375 -14.38 28.25 -11.33
CA ARG A 375 -15.21 29.29 -11.95
C ARG A 375 -14.66 29.66 -13.32
N ILE A 376 -15.55 30.18 -14.16
CA ILE A 376 -15.18 30.73 -15.47
C ILE A 376 -14.82 32.21 -15.26
N SER A 377 -13.61 32.59 -15.69
CA SER A 377 -13.11 33.95 -15.64
C SER A 377 -14.09 34.94 -16.28
N GLN A 378 -14.44 35.99 -15.55
CA GLN A 378 -15.32 37.05 -16.05
C GLN A 378 -14.63 37.93 -17.09
N HIS A 379 -13.29 38.01 -17.05
CA HIS A 379 -12.50 38.82 -17.98
C HIS A 379 -12.72 38.37 -19.43
N TYR A 380 -12.61 37.07 -19.69
CA TYR A 380 -12.76 36.51 -21.02
C TYR A 380 -14.21 36.47 -21.49
N ARG A 381 -15.19 36.36 -20.58
CA ARG A 381 -16.62 36.55 -20.91
C ARG A 381 -16.90 37.95 -21.44
N ASN A 382 -16.29 38.96 -20.83
CA ASN A 382 -16.42 40.34 -21.29
C ASN A 382 -15.66 40.58 -22.61
N ALA A 383 -14.50 39.95 -22.80
CA ALA A 383 -13.77 39.99 -24.07
C ALA A 383 -14.57 39.38 -25.26
N LEU A 384 -15.38 38.35 -24.99
CA LEU A 384 -16.27 37.77 -25.99
C LEU A 384 -17.40 38.73 -26.39
N LYS A 385 -17.93 39.51 -25.42
CA LYS A 385 -18.96 40.53 -25.64
C LYS A 385 -18.41 41.79 -26.32
N ASN A 386 -17.18 42.20 -26.02
CA ASN A 386 -16.59 43.47 -26.47
C ASN A 386 -15.85 43.40 -27.81
N GLY A 387 -16.05 42.34 -28.61
CA GLY A 387 -15.65 42.34 -30.02
C GLY A 387 -14.18 41.99 -30.30
N ALA A 388 -13.70 40.85 -29.78
CA ALA A 388 -12.43 40.26 -30.21
C ALA A 388 -12.42 39.82 -31.70
N SER A 389 -11.22 39.61 -32.26
CA SER A 389 -11.01 39.09 -33.62
C SER A 389 -11.77 37.77 -33.85
N PRO A 390 -12.19 37.44 -35.09
CA PRO A 390 -12.96 36.23 -35.36
C PRO A 390 -12.21 34.94 -34.96
N GLN A 391 -10.89 34.88 -35.15
CA GLN A 391 -10.06 33.75 -34.73
C GLN A 391 -9.93 33.65 -33.20
N SER A 392 -9.77 34.78 -32.51
CA SER A 392 -9.71 34.81 -31.04
C SER A 392 -11.05 34.41 -30.42
N LYS A 393 -12.18 34.76 -31.05
CA LYS A 393 -13.52 34.35 -30.59
C LYS A 393 -13.72 32.84 -30.68
N GLU A 394 -13.28 32.23 -31.78
CA GLU A 394 -13.38 30.77 -31.95
C GLU A 394 -12.55 30.03 -30.91
N TYR A 395 -11.30 30.45 -30.69
CA TYR A 395 -10.43 29.89 -29.65
C TYR A 395 -11.02 30.00 -28.24
N ILE A 396 -11.49 31.20 -27.85
CA ILE A 396 -12.12 31.42 -26.54
C ILE A 396 -13.40 30.57 -26.42
N GLN A 397 -14.17 30.44 -27.50
CA GLN A 397 -15.41 29.65 -27.47
C GLN A 397 -15.12 28.14 -27.35
N GLU A 398 -14.07 27.64 -27.99
CA GLU A 398 -13.63 26.25 -27.83
C GLU A 398 -13.18 25.97 -26.40
N LYS A 399 -12.30 26.82 -25.84
CA LYS A 399 -11.83 26.71 -24.44
C LYS A 399 -12.96 26.91 -23.43
N LEU A 400 -13.98 27.70 -23.76
CA LEU A 400 -15.17 27.87 -22.93
C LEU A 400 -16.00 26.58 -22.93
N ARG A 401 -16.15 25.92 -24.08
CA ARG A 401 -16.86 24.64 -24.17
C ARG A 401 -16.13 23.57 -23.37
N SER A 402 -14.80 23.48 -23.47
CA SER A 402 -14.02 22.52 -22.68
C SER A 402 -14.12 22.79 -21.17
N ALA A 403 -14.00 24.06 -20.74
CA ALA A 403 -14.17 24.45 -19.33
C ALA A 403 -15.57 24.11 -18.78
N VAL A 404 -16.63 24.46 -19.52
CA VAL A 404 -18.02 24.17 -19.12
C VAL A 404 -18.26 22.67 -19.05
N TRP A 405 -17.72 21.92 -20.01
CA TRP A 405 -17.83 20.46 -20.03
C TRP A 405 -17.14 19.83 -18.82
N LEU A 406 -15.93 20.30 -18.45
CA LEU A 406 -15.18 19.81 -17.29
C LEU A 406 -15.95 20.08 -15.98
N ILE A 407 -16.39 21.33 -15.78
CA ILE A 407 -17.16 21.74 -14.58
C ILE A 407 -18.42 20.88 -14.43
N ARG A 408 -19.15 20.64 -15.53
CA ARG A 408 -20.34 19.77 -15.48
C ARG A 408 -20.00 18.31 -15.22
N SER A 409 -18.93 17.80 -15.82
CA SER A 409 -18.50 16.41 -15.60
C SER A 409 -18.12 16.18 -14.14
N ILE A 410 -17.48 17.17 -13.49
CA ILE A 410 -17.17 17.14 -12.05
C ILE A 410 -18.45 17.18 -11.22
N HIS A 411 -19.38 18.11 -11.50
CA HIS A 411 -20.66 18.16 -10.79
C HIS A 411 -21.51 16.90 -11.00
N GLN A 412 -21.49 16.31 -12.19
CA GLN A 412 -22.18 15.06 -12.48
C GLN A 412 -21.56 13.92 -11.68
N ARG A 413 -20.23 13.80 -11.65
CA ARG A 413 -19.51 12.83 -10.81
C ARG A 413 -19.91 12.97 -9.34
N GLN A 414 -19.89 14.18 -8.79
CA GLN A 414 -20.30 14.45 -7.40
C GLN A 414 -21.75 14.01 -7.14
N ARG A 415 -22.69 14.38 -8.03
CA ARG A 415 -24.10 13.97 -7.92
C ARG A 415 -24.27 12.46 -8.00
N THR A 416 -23.55 11.78 -8.88
CA THR A 416 -23.61 10.33 -9.01
C THR A 416 -23.06 9.64 -7.77
N ILE A 417 -21.95 10.12 -7.19
CA ILE A 417 -21.42 9.61 -5.91
C ILE A 417 -22.45 9.75 -4.78
N VAL A 418 -23.11 10.91 -4.67
CA VAL A 418 -24.17 11.13 -3.67
C VAL A 418 -25.34 10.18 -3.89
N LYS A 419 -25.86 10.08 -5.13
CA LYS A 419 -26.97 9.16 -5.46
C LYS A 419 -26.64 7.70 -5.16
N VAL A 420 -25.43 7.25 -5.51
CA VAL A 420 -24.95 5.90 -5.21
C VAL A 420 -24.87 5.68 -3.70
N THR A 421 -24.34 6.64 -2.96
CA THR A 421 -24.22 6.54 -1.51
C THR A 421 -25.59 6.55 -0.83
N ASP A 422 -26.53 7.40 -1.26
CA ASP A 422 -27.90 7.45 -0.75
C ASP A 422 -28.64 6.14 -0.99
N SER A 423 -28.47 5.54 -2.17
CA SER A 423 -29.04 4.22 -2.48
C SER A 423 -28.46 3.15 -1.56
N ILE A 424 -27.14 3.12 -1.36
CA ILE A 424 -26.48 2.19 -0.42
C ILE A 424 -27.03 2.38 1.00
N ILE A 425 -27.23 3.61 1.47
CA ILE A 425 -27.82 3.90 2.79
C ILE A 425 -29.22 3.31 2.92
N LYS A 426 -30.07 3.40 1.89
CA LYS A 426 -31.42 2.81 1.93
C LYS A 426 -31.36 1.29 2.15
N PHE A 427 -30.48 0.59 1.43
CA PHE A 427 -30.36 -0.86 1.54
C PHE A 427 -29.64 -1.31 2.83
N GLN A 428 -28.71 -0.49 3.36
CA GLN A 428 -27.81 -0.85 4.45
C GLN A 428 -28.10 -0.12 5.77
N ARG A 429 -29.35 0.31 6.03
CA ARG A 429 -29.71 0.98 7.30
C ARG A 429 -29.34 0.16 8.54
N ASP A 430 -29.62 -1.15 8.51
CA ASP A 430 -29.32 -2.04 9.64
C ASP A 430 -27.82 -2.10 9.99
N PHE A 431 -26.95 -1.98 8.98
CA PHE A 431 -25.51 -1.89 9.18
C PHE A 431 -25.10 -0.57 9.83
N LEU A 432 -25.68 0.55 9.40
CA LEU A 432 -25.33 1.87 9.94
C LEU A 432 -25.71 2.00 11.42
N ASP A 433 -26.80 1.36 11.85
CA ASP A 433 -27.26 1.36 13.24
C ASP A 433 -26.52 0.34 14.12
N LYS A 434 -26.36 -0.91 13.66
CA LYS A 434 -25.91 -2.04 14.49
C LYS A 434 -24.50 -2.56 14.14
N GLY A 435 -23.87 -2.02 13.11
CA GLY A 435 -22.52 -2.38 12.66
C GLY A 435 -22.44 -3.58 11.72
N ILE A 436 -21.21 -4.05 11.49
CA ILE A 436 -20.84 -5.07 10.48
C ILE A 436 -21.64 -6.39 10.60
N ALA A 437 -22.09 -6.76 11.80
CA ALA A 437 -22.85 -8.00 12.02
C ALA A 437 -24.22 -8.01 11.31
N HIS A 438 -24.77 -6.84 10.98
CA HIS A 438 -26.06 -6.67 10.33
C HIS A 438 -25.95 -6.20 8.87
N LEU A 439 -24.78 -6.41 8.25
CA LEU A 439 -24.57 -6.11 6.84
C LEU A 439 -25.44 -7.01 5.96
N LYS A 440 -26.29 -6.39 5.14
CA LYS A 440 -27.10 -7.11 4.15
C LYS A 440 -26.28 -7.38 2.90
N PRO A 441 -26.51 -8.49 2.19
CA PRO A 441 -25.93 -8.67 0.87
C PRO A 441 -26.56 -7.69 -0.10
N LEU A 442 -25.71 -7.09 -0.95
CA LEU A 442 -26.12 -6.10 -1.95
C LEU A 442 -25.33 -6.36 -3.23
N ILE A 443 -26.04 -6.37 -4.35
CA ILE A 443 -25.44 -6.56 -5.68
C ILE A 443 -25.42 -5.20 -6.39
N LEU A 444 -24.42 -4.98 -7.24
CA LEU A 444 -24.30 -3.74 -8.02
C LEU A 444 -25.55 -3.46 -8.87
N ARG A 445 -26.21 -4.51 -9.37
CA ARG A 445 -27.45 -4.42 -10.15
C ARG A 445 -28.59 -3.76 -9.36
N ASP A 446 -28.75 -4.08 -8.08
CA ASP A 446 -29.87 -3.58 -7.27
C ASP A 446 -29.76 -2.05 -7.06
N VAL A 447 -28.52 -1.56 -6.86
CA VAL A 447 -28.22 -0.13 -6.75
C VAL A 447 -28.35 0.56 -8.12
N ALA A 448 -27.93 -0.10 -9.19
CA ALA A 448 -28.06 0.40 -10.55
C ALA A 448 -29.53 0.60 -10.96
N GLU A 449 -30.40 -0.35 -10.60
CA GLU A 449 -31.85 -0.29 -10.83
C GLU A 449 -32.54 0.84 -10.02
N ASP A 450 -32.17 1.05 -8.75
CA ASP A 450 -32.74 2.15 -7.92
C ASP A 450 -32.38 3.55 -8.45
N ILE A 451 -31.18 3.70 -9.03
CA ILE A 451 -30.69 5.00 -9.53
C ILE A 451 -31.05 5.21 -11.01
N GLY A 452 -31.40 4.14 -11.74
CA GLY A 452 -31.65 4.18 -13.18
C GLY A 452 -30.36 4.31 -14.01
N MET A 453 -29.26 3.73 -13.54
CA MET A 453 -27.96 3.74 -14.20
C MET A 453 -27.51 2.32 -14.57
N HIS A 454 -26.48 2.18 -15.40
CA HIS A 454 -25.88 0.88 -15.70
C HIS A 454 -24.97 0.39 -14.55
N GLU A 455 -24.90 -0.92 -14.35
CA GLU A 455 -24.04 -1.57 -13.33
C GLU A 455 -22.57 -1.13 -13.44
N SER A 456 -22.07 -0.99 -14.67
CA SER A 456 -20.70 -0.54 -14.94
C SER A 456 -20.43 0.86 -14.39
N THR A 457 -21.41 1.76 -14.41
CA THR A 457 -21.26 3.12 -13.87
C THR A 457 -21.11 3.07 -12.34
N VAL A 458 -21.92 2.26 -11.67
CA VAL A 458 -21.83 2.05 -10.21
C VAL A 458 -20.50 1.39 -9.81
N SER A 459 -20.05 0.38 -10.56
CA SER A 459 -18.75 -0.28 -10.34
C SER A 459 -17.58 0.71 -10.47
N ARG A 460 -17.64 1.60 -11.46
CA ARG A 460 -16.63 2.66 -11.67
C ARG A 460 -16.61 3.67 -10.54
N VAL A 461 -17.78 4.12 -10.09
CA VAL A 461 -17.93 5.13 -9.02
C VAL A 461 -17.51 4.59 -7.66
N THR A 462 -17.76 3.31 -7.38
CA THR A 462 -17.48 2.70 -6.07
C THR A 462 -16.01 2.31 -5.88
N THR A 463 -15.23 2.23 -6.95
CA THR A 463 -13.82 1.83 -6.91
C THR A 463 -12.92 2.98 -6.45
N ASN A 464 -12.01 2.72 -5.51
CA ASN A 464 -11.09 3.73 -4.96
C ASN A 464 -11.83 4.97 -4.43
N LYS A 465 -12.98 4.75 -3.79
CA LYS A 465 -13.75 5.77 -3.06
C LYS A 465 -14.07 5.30 -1.67
N TYR A 466 -13.86 6.18 -0.71
CA TYR A 466 -14.03 5.87 0.70
C TYR A 466 -15.19 6.67 1.28
N VAL A 467 -15.97 6.01 2.12
CA VAL A 467 -17.07 6.62 2.87
C VAL A 467 -16.79 6.52 4.35
N HIS A 468 -16.95 7.64 5.04
CA HIS A 468 -16.94 7.70 6.49
C HIS A 468 -18.35 7.44 7.03
N THR A 469 -18.48 6.37 7.79
CA THR A 469 -19.72 5.98 8.47
C THR A 469 -19.56 6.12 9.98
N PRO A 470 -20.65 6.12 10.76
CA PRO A 470 -20.55 6.07 12.23
C PRO A 470 -19.76 4.87 12.78
N GLN A 471 -19.58 3.82 11.97
CA GLN A 471 -18.89 2.58 12.31
C GLN A 471 -17.42 2.55 11.81
N GLY A 472 -16.93 3.65 11.24
CA GLY A 472 -15.59 3.78 10.67
C GLY A 472 -15.57 4.10 9.18
N ILE A 473 -14.37 4.13 8.60
CA ILE A 473 -14.13 4.41 7.18
C ILE A 473 -14.10 3.10 6.41
N TYR A 474 -14.90 3.02 5.34
CA TYR A 474 -14.99 1.84 4.47
C TYR A 474 -14.87 2.26 3.00
N GLU A 475 -14.32 1.39 2.15
CA GLU A 475 -14.44 1.56 0.71
C GLU A 475 -15.90 1.35 0.29
N LEU A 476 -16.43 2.13 -0.66
CA LEU A 476 -17.80 1.93 -1.16
C LEU A 476 -18.01 0.51 -1.72
N LYS A 477 -16.96 -0.09 -2.29
CA LYS A 477 -16.98 -1.47 -2.77
C LYS A 477 -17.27 -2.51 -1.67
N PHE A 478 -16.94 -2.22 -0.41
CA PHE A 478 -17.13 -3.13 0.72
C PHE A 478 -18.59 -3.55 0.93
N PHE A 479 -19.55 -2.67 0.59
CA PHE A 479 -20.98 -2.96 0.73
C PHE A 479 -21.49 -3.99 -0.26
N PHE A 480 -20.76 -4.23 -1.36
CA PHE A 480 -21.11 -5.19 -2.40
C PHE A 480 -20.44 -6.53 -2.10
N ASN A 481 -21.21 -7.44 -1.51
CA ASN A 481 -20.71 -8.74 -1.08
C ASN A 481 -21.59 -9.87 -1.62
N SER A 482 -21.01 -11.07 -1.68
CA SER A 482 -21.77 -12.27 -2.03
C SER A 482 -22.71 -12.68 -0.90
N SER A 483 -23.95 -13.00 -1.25
CA SER A 483 -24.94 -13.56 -0.35
C SER A 483 -24.65 -15.02 0.00
N ILE A 484 -24.97 -15.40 1.22
CA ILE A 484 -24.99 -16.79 1.69
C ILE A 484 -26.42 -17.07 2.18
N ALA A 485 -27.03 -18.09 1.62
CA ALA A 485 -28.39 -18.49 1.94
C ALA A 485 -28.50 -19.01 3.38
N ARG A 486 -29.53 -18.56 4.11
CA ARG A 486 -29.91 -19.15 5.40
C ARG A 486 -30.79 -20.38 5.19
N ALA A 487 -30.62 -21.38 6.05
CA ALA A 487 -31.42 -22.62 6.00
C ALA A 487 -32.92 -22.42 6.31
N ASN A 488 -33.29 -21.33 7.02
CA ASN A 488 -34.66 -21.09 7.51
C ASN A 488 -35.47 -20.07 6.70
N GLY A 489 -35.08 -19.73 5.46
CA GLY A 489 -35.87 -18.83 4.60
C GLY A 489 -36.01 -17.39 5.12
N GLY A 490 -35.13 -16.96 6.02
CA GLY A 490 -34.99 -15.55 6.42
C GLY A 490 -33.91 -14.83 5.62
N ASP A 491 -33.76 -13.52 5.86
CA ASP A 491 -32.82 -12.65 5.14
C ASP A 491 -31.41 -13.25 5.01
N ASP A 492 -30.90 -13.23 3.78
CA ASP A 492 -29.56 -13.69 3.43
C ASP A 492 -28.49 -12.90 4.19
N ILE A 493 -27.38 -13.58 4.53
CA ILE A 493 -26.26 -12.94 5.25
C ILE A 493 -25.13 -12.63 4.27
N ALA A 494 -24.49 -11.47 4.48
CA ALA A 494 -23.25 -11.10 3.81
C ALA A 494 -22.05 -11.97 4.22
N SER A 495 -21.16 -12.26 3.26
CA SER A 495 -19.93 -13.02 3.52
C SER A 495 -19.02 -12.39 4.59
N GLU A 496 -18.99 -11.06 4.71
CA GLU A 496 -18.23 -10.33 5.74
C GLU A 496 -18.83 -10.44 7.14
N ALA A 497 -20.16 -10.46 7.26
CA ALA A 497 -20.81 -10.68 8.55
C ALA A 497 -20.47 -12.07 9.11
N VAL A 498 -20.41 -13.10 8.26
CA VAL A 498 -19.97 -14.45 8.64
C VAL A 498 -18.50 -14.45 9.10
N LYS A 499 -17.60 -13.78 8.38
CA LYS A 499 -16.19 -13.65 8.80
C LYS A 499 -16.08 -13.00 10.18
N ASN A 500 -16.86 -11.95 10.45
CA ASN A 500 -16.88 -11.30 11.74
C ASN A 500 -17.45 -12.22 12.84
N GLN A 501 -18.51 -12.98 12.55
CA GLN A 501 -19.03 -14.00 13.48
C GLN A 501 -17.98 -15.07 13.80
N ILE A 502 -17.23 -15.57 12.80
CA ILE A 502 -16.12 -16.50 13.04
C ILE A 502 -15.07 -15.85 13.95
N LYS A 503 -14.74 -14.57 13.72
CA LYS A 503 -13.81 -13.82 14.59
C LYS A 503 -14.33 -13.71 16.02
N GLN A 504 -15.62 -13.44 16.23
CA GLN A 504 -16.23 -13.39 17.56
C GLN A 504 -16.24 -14.77 18.24
N ILE A 505 -16.62 -15.83 17.54
CA ILE A 505 -16.62 -17.22 18.05
C ILE A 505 -15.21 -17.63 18.48
N VAL A 506 -14.20 -17.30 17.67
CA VAL A 506 -12.79 -17.60 18.00
C VAL A 506 -12.29 -16.74 19.14
N SER A 507 -12.71 -15.47 19.24
CA SER A 507 -12.30 -14.59 20.35
C SER A 507 -12.90 -15.02 21.69
N GLY A 508 -14.10 -15.63 21.67
CA GLY A 508 -14.75 -16.19 22.86
C GLY A 508 -14.34 -17.63 23.20
N GLU A 509 -13.36 -18.22 22.50
CA GLU A 509 -12.98 -19.62 22.72
C GLU A 509 -12.15 -19.81 24.01
N PRO A 510 -12.36 -20.90 24.76
CA PRO A 510 -11.49 -21.22 25.90
C PRO A 510 -10.09 -21.61 25.40
N GLY A 511 -9.05 -20.92 25.91
CA GLY A 511 -7.66 -21.04 25.43
C GLY A 511 -7.03 -22.44 25.50
N ASP A 512 -7.47 -23.28 26.45
CA ASP A 512 -7.02 -24.67 26.61
C ASP A 512 -7.62 -25.62 25.54
N LYS A 513 -8.83 -25.32 25.05
CA LYS A 513 -9.54 -26.15 24.08
C LYS A 513 -10.10 -25.28 22.95
N PRO A 514 -9.24 -24.85 22.01
CA PRO A 514 -9.69 -24.07 20.86
C PRO A 514 -10.69 -24.88 20.03
N TYR A 515 -11.68 -24.20 19.46
CA TYR A 515 -12.70 -24.86 18.67
C TYR A 515 -12.10 -25.42 17.37
N SER A 516 -12.45 -26.66 17.04
CA SER A 516 -12.17 -27.24 15.71
C SER A 516 -12.99 -26.53 14.64
N ASP A 517 -12.51 -26.49 13.39
CA ASP A 517 -13.28 -25.97 12.25
C ASP A 517 -14.67 -26.65 12.14
N GLN A 518 -14.76 -27.94 12.51
CA GLN A 518 -16.04 -28.66 12.56
C GLN A 518 -16.97 -28.12 13.65
N LYS A 519 -16.41 -27.74 14.81
CA LYS A 519 -17.18 -27.19 15.92
C LYS A 519 -17.69 -25.78 15.61
N ILE A 520 -16.90 -25.00 14.89
CA ILE A 520 -17.32 -23.67 14.40
C ILE A 520 -18.50 -23.82 13.42
N VAL A 521 -18.48 -24.81 12.53
CA VAL A 521 -19.62 -25.11 11.64
C VAL A 521 -20.88 -25.47 12.44
N GLU A 522 -20.76 -26.28 13.49
CA GLU A 522 -21.91 -26.61 14.36
C GLU A 522 -22.49 -25.38 15.06
N ILE A 523 -21.63 -24.49 15.56
CA ILE A 523 -22.05 -23.24 16.21
C ILE A 523 -22.74 -22.32 15.20
N LEU A 524 -22.18 -22.16 14.00
CA LEU A 524 -22.79 -21.36 12.93
C LEU A 524 -24.14 -21.94 12.48
N ARG A 525 -24.27 -23.27 12.41
CA ARG A 525 -25.55 -23.92 12.13
C ARG A 525 -26.60 -23.64 13.19
N SER A 526 -26.21 -23.61 14.47
CA SER A 526 -27.12 -23.21 15.55
C SER A 526 -27.59 -21.75 15.44
N GLN A 527 -26.82 -20.91 14.72
CA GLN A 527 -27.14 -19.52 14.40
C GLN A 527 -27.83 -19.37 13.03
N ASN A 528 -28.35 -20.47 12.46
CA ASN A 528 -29.06 -20.55 11.16
C ASN A 528 -28.19 -20.24 9.92
N VAL A 529 -26.88 -20.44 10.02
CA VAL A 529 -25.92 -20.26 8.92
C VAL A 529 -25.42 -21.63 8.46
N ASP A 530 -25.77 -22.06 7.24
CA ASP A 530 -25.27 -23.34 6.70
C ASP A 530 -24.06 -23.11 5.80
N ILE A 531 -22.88 -23.53 6.29
CA ILE A 531 -21.61 -23.33 5.62
C ILE A 531 -20.78 -24.61 5.71
N ALA A 532 -20.11 -24.94 4.60
CA ALA A 532 -19.20 -26.07 4.55
C ALA A 532 -17.92 -25.81 5.38
N ARG A 533 -17.37 -26.87 6.00
CA ARG A 533 -16.11 -26.81 6.76
C ARG A 533 -14.95 -26.19 5.98
N ARG A 534 -14.84 -26.48 4.67
CA ARG A 534 -13.79 -25.92 3.80
C ARG A 534 -13.91 -24.39 3.68
N THR A 535 -15.12 -23.87 3.60
CA THR A 535 -15.39 -22.43 3.52
C THR A 535 -15.02 -21.72 4.82
N VAL A 536 -15.32 -22.33 5.98
CA VAL A 536 -14.88 -21.82 7.28
C VAL A 536 -13.35 -21.79 7.38
N ALA A 537 -12.66 -22.84 6.93
CA ALA A 537 -11.19 -22.86 6.90
C ALA A 537 -10.63 -21.76 6.01
N LYS A 538 -11.18 -21.56 4.81
CA LYS A 538 -10.79 -20.47 3.90
C LYS A 538 -11.02 -19.09 4.52
N TYR A 539 -12.18 -18.84 5.14
CA TYR A 539 -12.45 -17.57 5.81
C TYR A 539 -11.54 -17.34 7.03
N ARG A 540 -11.21 -18.40 7.76
CA ARG A 540 -10.26 -18.36 8.87
C ARG A 540 -8.85 -17.99 8.41
N GLU A 541 -8.39 -18.53 7.28
CA GLU A 541 -7.10 -18.21 6.67
C GLU A 541 -7.05 -16.74 6.21
N VAL A 542 -8.10 -16.24 5.55
CA VAL A 542 -8.20 -14.83 5.15
C VAL A 542 -8.14 -13.89 6.36
N LEU A 543 -8.70 -14.29 7.50
CA LEU A 543 -8.65 -13.54 8.76
C LEU A 543 -7.31 -13.67 9.51
N GLY A 544 -6.34 -14.44 8.99
CA GLY A 544 -5.06 -14.69 9.65
C GLY A 544 -5.17 -15.53 10.93
N ILE A 545 -6.29 -16.21 11.14
CA ILE A 545 -6.53 -16.99 12.35
C ILE A 545 -5.90 -18.38 12.18
N LEU A 546 -5.02 -18.77 13.11
CA LEU A 546 -4.33 -20.06 13.06
C LEU A 546 -5.28 -21.26 13.26
N PRO A 547 -4.92 -22.47 12.78
CA PRO A 547 -5.68 -23.69 13.03
C PRO A 547 -5.73 -24.06 14.52
N SER A 548 -6.76 -24.81 14.93
CA SER A 548 -6.96 -25.22 16.34
C SER A 548 -5.71 -25.83 16.99
N SER A 549 -4.96 -26.65 16.25
CA SER A 549 -3.71 -27.26 16.73
C SER A 549 -2.63 -26.25 17.14
N LYS A 550 -2.54 -25.11 16.45
CA LYS A 550 -1.57 -24.04 16.75
C LYS A 550 -2.14 -23.01 17.74
N ARG A 551 -3.47 -22.88 17.84
CA ARG A 551 -4.13 -21.95 18.78
C ARG A 551 -4.12 -22.42 20.22
N LYS A 552 -4.04 -23.73 20.47
CA LYS A 552 -4.02 -24.27 21.83
C LYS A 552 -2.95 -23.57 22.66
N ARG A 553 -3.36 -22.97 23.78
CA ARG A 553 -2.45 -22.40 24.76
C ARG A 553 -2.26 -23.44 25.85
N TYR A 554 -1.01 -23.68 26.21
CA TYR A 554 -0.66 -24.46 27.41
C TYR A 554 -0.53 -23.53 28.64
N PHE A 555 -0.85 -22.23 28.46
CA PHE A 555 -0.76 -21.14 29.43
C PHE A 555 -1.98 -20.23 29.34
#